data_AF-A0A673ISR1-F1
#
_entry.id   AF-A0A673ISR1-F1
#
_cell.length_a   1.000
_cell.length_b   1.000
_cell.length_c   1.000
_cell.angle_alpha   90.00
_cell.angle_beta   90.00
_cell.angle_gamma   90.00
#
_symmetry.space_group_name_H-M   'P 1'
#
loop_
_entity.id
_entity.type
_entity.pdbx_description
1 polymer ?
#
loop_
_entity_poly.entity_id
_entity_poly.type
_entity_poly.pdbx_seq_one_letter_code
_entity_poly.pdbx_strand_id
1 'polypeptide(L)' 'ISDLLQNPLCKLEKLWLSNCNITEEDCVALASALRSNPSHLRDLNLSKNKPGDSGVMLLSALKNDPRCKLQCFNW' A
#
# COMPACT_ATOMS: atom_id res chain seq x y z
N ILE A 1 -8.83 4.34 -4.94
CA ILE A 1 -7.91 4.26 -3.78
C ILE A 1 -6.57 4.95 -4.06
N SER A 2 -5.95 4.73 -5.21
CA SER A 2 -4.71 5.44 -5.60
C SER A 2 -4.83 6.96 -5.46
N ASP A 3 -5.88 7.57 -6.02
CA ASP A 3 -6.11 9.02 -5.94
C ASP A 3 -6.30 9.54 -4.50
N LEU A 4 -6.93 8.73 -3.64
CA LEU A 4 -7.09 9.05 -2.22
C LEU A 4 -5.74 9.08 -1.50
N LEU A 5 -4.88 8.10 -1.80
CA LEU A 5 -3.56 7.97 -1.16
C LEU A 5 -2.56 9.01 -1.67
N GLN A 6 -2.73 9.47 -2.92
CA GLN A 6 -1.95 10.58 -3.48
C GLN A 6 -2.32 11.95 -2.92
N ASN A 7 -3.49 12.09 -2.27
CA ASN A 7 -3.91 13.35 -1.69
C ASN A 7 -3.06 13.69 -0.43
N PRO A 8 -2.32 14.81 -0.39
CA PRO A 8 -1.46 15.18 0.74
C PRO A 8 -2.22 15.42 2.05
N LEU A 9 -3.53 15.66 1.99
CA LEU A 9 -4.39 15.79 3.18
C LEU A 9 -4.90 14.45 3.70
N CYS A 10 -4.58 13.34 3.03
CA CYS A 10 -5.02 12.01 3.42
C CYS A 10 -4.32 11.55 4.70
N LYS A 11 -5.09 11.46 5.79
CA LYS A 11 -4.63 11.01 7.12
C LYS A 11 -4.99 9.56 7.40
N LEU A 12 -5.23 8.75 6.37
CA LEU A 12 -5.61 7.36 6.54
C LEU A 12 -4.46 6.57 7.17
N GLU A 13 -4.70 5.99 8.35
CA GLU A 13 -3.67 5.21 9.07
C GLU A 13 -3.79 3.71 8.81
N LYS A 14 -4.99 3.21 8.48
CA LYS A 14 -5.26 1.79 8.24
C LYS A 14 -6.07 1.59 6.97
N LEU A 15 -5.67 0.62 6.15
CA LEU A 15 -6.35 0.27 4.91
C LEU A 15 -6.53 -1.24 4.84
N TRP A 16 -7.79 -1.68 4.78
CA TRP A 16 -8.15 -3.09 4.67
C TRP A 16 -8.81 -3.36 3.32
N LEU A 17 -8.12 -4.15 2.50
CA LEU A 17 -8.54 -4.55 1.16
C LEU A 17 -8.56 -6.07 1.03
N SER A 18 -8.85 -6.77 2.14
CA SER A 18 -8.90 -8.23 2.15
C SER A 18 -9.97 -8.75 1.18
N ASN A 19 -9.63 -9.73 0.34
CA ASN A 19 -10.56 -10.36 -0.60
C ASN A 19 -11.25 -9.34 -1.52
N CYS A 20 -10.49 -8.38 -2.04
CA CYS A 20 -10.98 -7.31 -2.93
C CYS A 20 -10.55 -7.50 -4.39
N ASN A 21 -10.12 -8.71 -4.77
CA ASN A 21 -9.61 -9.03 -6.10
C ASN A 21 -8.43 -8.14 -6.55
N ILE A 22 -7.59 -7.70 -5.62
CA ILE A 22 -6.40 -6.90 -5.93
C ILE A 22 -5.41 -7.76 -6.73
N THR A 23 -5.00 -7.26 -7.90
CA THR A 23 -4.00 -7.89 -8.77
C THR A 23 -2.58 -7.38 -8.49
N GLU A 24 -1.60 -7.94 -9.18
CA GLU A 24 -0.23 -7.42 -9.16
C GLU A 24 -0.14 -5.98 -9.68
N GLU A 25 -0.85 -5.64 -10.77
CA GLU A 25 -0.86 -4.26 -11.29
C GLU A 25 -1.44 -3.28 -10.28
N ASP A 26 -2.49 -3.66 -9.57
CA ASP A 26 -3.08 -2.85 -8.50
C ASP A 26 -2.09 -2.63 -7.35
N CYS A 27 -1.32 -3.64 -6.97
CA CYS A 27 -0.28 -3.52 -5.95
C CYS A 27 0.87 -2.59 -6.39
N VAL A 28 1.26 -2.64 -7.66
CA VAL A 28 2.26 -1.71 -8.23
C VAL A 28 1.74 -0.26 -8.18
N ALA A 29 0.48 -0.04 -8.55
CA ALA A 29 -0.16 1.26 -8.48
C ALA A 29 -0.27 1.76 -7.04
N LEU A 30 -0.66 0.88 -6.11
CA LEU A 30 -0.75 1.18 -4.68
C LEU A 30 0.61 1.59 -4.10
N ALA A 31 1.68 0.85 -4.43
CA ALA A 31 3.03 1.16 -3.99
C ALA A 31 3.51 2.53 -4.52
N SER A 32 3.16 2.85 -5.77
CA SER A 32 3.47 4.14 -6.39
C SER A 32 2.75 5.30 -5.70
N ALA A 33 1.45 5.12 -5.39
CA ALA A 33 0.66 6.12 -4.65
C ALA A 33 1.23 6.39 -3.25
N LEU A 34 1.56 5.33 -2.50
CA LEU A 34 2.13 5.42 -1.15
C LEU A 34 3.52 6.05 -1.11
N ARG A 35 4.26 5.98 -2.22
CA ARG A 35 5.59 6.60 -2.35
C ARG A 35 5.52 8.06 -2.77
N SER A 36 4.56 8.40 -3.65
CA SER A 36 4.36 9.77 -4.16
C SER A 36 3.92 10.72 -3.07
N ASN A 37 3.07 10.24 -2.17
CA ASN A 37 2.65 10.99 -0.99
C ASN A 37 3.00 10.17 0.26
N PRO A 38 3.91 10.65 1.13
CA PRO A 38 4.25 9.98 2.37
C PRO A 38 3.04 9.94 3.30
N SER A 39 2.21 8.92 3.09
CA SER A 39 0.91 8.82 3.73
C SER A 39 1.07 8.52 5.21
N HIS A 40 0.02 8.81 5.97
CA HIS A 40 -0.06 8.43 7.38
C HIS A 40 -0.29 6.92 7.59
N LEU A 41 -0.34 6.14 6.50
CA LEU A 41 -0.69 4.72 6.53
C LEU A 41 0.38 3.92 7.28
N ARG A 42 -0.07 3.19 8.29
CA ARG A 42 0.74 2.31 9.15
C ARG A 42 0.39 0.84 8.94
N ASP A 43 -0.89 0.55 8.69
CA ASP A 43 -1.39 -0.81 8.53
C ASP A 43 -2.03 -1.01 7.15
N LEU A 44 -1.54 -2.00 6.41
CA LEU A 44 -2.13 -2.43 5.15
C LEU A 44 -2.48 -3.93 5.22
N ASN A 45 -3.75 -4.26 4.99
CA ASN A 45 -4.21 -5.64 4.87
C ASN A 45 -4.64 -5.92 3.43
N LEU A 46 -3.89 -6.81 2.77
CA LEU A 46 -4.14 -7.32 1.43
C LEU A 46 -4.47 -8.83 1.45
N SER A 47 -4.89 -9.37 2.60
CA SER A 47 -5.16 -10.80 2.72
C SER A 47 -6.17 -11.33 1.71
N LYS A 48 -5.96 -12.57 1.27
CA LYS A 48 -6.82 -13.23 0.27
C LYS A 48 -6.88 -12.48 -1.09
N ASN A 49 -5.80 -11.79 -1.46
CA ASN A 49 -5.60 -11.25 -2.81
C ASN A 49 -4.44 -11.94 -3.53
N LYS A 50 -4.12 -11.47 -4.74
CA LYS A 50 -3.02 -11.99 -5.56
C LYS A 50 -2.04 -10.87 -5.91
N PRO A 51 -1.22 -10.41 -4.94
CA PRO A 51 -0.33 -9.26 -5.12
C PRO A 51 0.82 -9.50 -6.11
N GLY A 52 1.10 -10.75 -6.49
CA GLY A 52 2.24 -11.09 -7.34
C GLY A 52 3.60 -10.81 -6.70
N ASP A 53 4.67 -11.32 -7.32
CA ASP A 53 6.02 -11.16 -6.77
C ASP A 53 6.49 -9.70 -6.82
N SER A 54 6.15 -9.00 -7.91
CA SER A 54 6.54 -7.59 -8.10
C SER A 54 5.78 -6.69 -7.12
N GLY A 55 4.47 -6.93 -6.95
CA GLY A 55 3.66 -6.17 -5.99
C GLY A 55 4.12 -6.38 -4.56
N VAL A 56 4.42 -7.63 -4.16
CA VAL A 56 4.98 -7.93 -2.83
C VAL A 56 6.35 -7.26 -2.63
N MET A 57 7.24 -7.34 -3.62
CA MET A 57 8.56 -6.72 -3.56
C MET A 57 8.48 -5.21 -3.38
N LEU A 58 7.67 -4.52 -4.20
CA LEU A 58 7.52 -3.07 -4.18
C LEU A 58 6.88 -2.57 -2.90
N LEU A 59 5.81 -3.23 -2.43
CA LEU A 59 5.16 -2.88 -1.18
C LEU A 59 6.08 -3.14 0.01
N SER A 60 6.79 -4.27 0.05
CA SER A 60 7.74 -4.57 1.12
C SER A 60 8.89 -3.56 1.19
N ALA A 61 9.35 -3.06 0.05
CA ALA A 61 10.38 -2.02 -0.01
C ALA A 61 9.95 -0.70 0.65
N LEU A 62 8.64 -0.42 0.77
CA LEU A 62 8.13 0.79 1.44
C LEU A 62 8.46 0.83 2.93
N LYS A 63 8.63 -0.32 3.60
CA LYS A 63 9.06 -0.36 5.02
C LYS A 63 10.43 0.26 5.24
N ASN A 64 11.27 0.24 4.22
CA ASN A 64 12.62 0.81 4.26
C ASN A 64 12.67 2.23 3.69
N ASP A 65 11.55 2.76 3.16
CA ASP A 65 11.49 4.15 2.71
C ASP A 65 11.27 5.07 3.93
N PRO A 66 12.21 5.95 4.29
CA PRO A 66 12.12 6.80 5.48
C PRO A 66 10.95 7.79 5.41
N ARG A 67 10.38 8.00 4.21
CA ARG A 67 9.21 8.87 4.01
C ARG A 67 7.91 8.12 4.29
N CYS A 68 7.92 6.79 4.24
CA CYS A 68 6.74 5.97 4.48
C CYS A 68 6.61 5.62 5.97
N LYS A 69 5.37 5.58 6.49
CA LYS A 69 5.08 5.25 7.90
C LYS A 69 4.56 3.82 8.09
N LEU A 70 4.67 3.00 7.05
CA LEU A 70 4.06 1.69 6.98
C LEU A 70 4.82 0.70 7.88
N GLN A 71 4.10 0.05 8.80
CA GLN A 71 4.66 -0.80 9.84
C GLN A 71 4.22 -2.25 9.67
N CYS A 72 2.94 -2.48 9.38
CA CYS A 72 2.35 -3.81 9.33
C CYS A 72 1.76 -4.12 7.94
N PHE A 73 2.08 -5.32 7.42
CA PHE A 73 1.43 -5.92 6.27
C PHE A 73 0.78 -7.22 6.68
N ASN A 74 -0.48 -7.39 6.29
CA ASN A 74 -1.15 -8.69 6.33
C ASN A 74 -1.41 -9.12 4.87
N TRP A 75 -0.89 -10.28 4.49
CA TRP A 75 -1.01 -10.87 3.15
C TRP A 75 -2.05 -11.97 3.08
#